data_AF-K9RMQ8-F1
#
_entry.id   AF-K9RMQ8-F1
#
_cell.length_a   1.000
_cell.length_b   1.000
_cell.length_c   1.000
_cell.angle_alpha   90.00
_cell.angle_beta   90.00
_cell.angle_gamma   90.00
#
_symmetry.space_group_name_H-M   'P 1'
#
loop_
_entity.id
_entity.type
_entity.pdbx_description
1 polymer ?
#
loop_
_entity_poly.entity_id
_entity_poly.type
_entity_poly.pdbx_seq_one_letter_code
_entity_poly.pdbx_strand_id
1 'polypeptide(L)'
;MKSLTTSKFRKMFADLPEQVQEQAREAYRQFKEDPNYPSLKFKKVHPQLPIYSARVNRDYRAVGQLDEDTVIWFWIGSHADYDKLLNQL
;
A
#
# COMPACT_ATOMS: atom_id res chain seq x y z
N MET A 1 5.91 -3.49 12.87
CA MET A 1 5.65 -4.30 11.66
C MET A 1 6.78 -4.05 10.68
N LYS A 2 7.35 -5.11 10.08
CA LYS A 2 8.37 -4.97 9.03
C LYS A 2 7.70 -4.64 7.69
N SER A 3 8.47 -4.04 6.78
CA SER A 3 7.97 -3.57 5.48
C SER A 3 9.00 -3.86 4.41
N LEU A 4 8.59 -4.59 3.37
CA LEU A 4 9.41 -4.92 2.20
C LEU A 4 8.68 -4.53 0.92
N THR A 5 9.43 -4.16 -0.11
CA THR A 5 8.87 -3.83 -1.42
C THR A 5 9.41 -4.78 -2.49
N THR A 6 8.51 -5.27 -3.33
CA THR A 6 8.89 -6.04 -4.53
C THR A 6 9.48 -5.13 -5.60
N SER A 7 10.15 -5.72 -6.59
CA SER A 7 10.62 -4.99 -7.78
C SER A 7 9.46 -4.35 -8.56
N LYS A 8 8.31 -5.04 -8.65
CA LYS A 8 7.10 -4.52 -9.30
C LYS A 8 6.58 -3.26 -8.60
N PHE A 9 6.50 -3.30 -7.26
CA PHE A 9 6.11 -2.13 -6.46
C PHE A 9 7.03 -0.93 -6.74
N ARG A 10 8.35 -1.14 -6.74
CA ARG A 10 9.32 -0.05 -6.97
C ARG A 10 9.18 0.59 -8.34
N LYS A 11 8.88 -0.20 -9.37
CA LYS A 11 8.59 0.31 -10.73
C LYS A 11 7.33 1.19 -10.71
N MET A 12 6.22 0.67 -10.21
CA MET A 12 4.96 1.43 -10.13
C MET A 12 5.12 2.71 -9.30
N PHE A 13 5.86 2.65 -8.19
CA PHE A 13 6.17 3.82 -7.37
C PHE A 13 6.96 4.89 -8.17
N ALA A 14 7.95 4.47 -8.96
CA ALA A 14 8.76 5.39 -9.76
C ALA A 14 7.94 6.06 -10.88
N ASP A 15 6.89 5.41 -11.36
CA ASP A 15 5.98 5.93 -12.39
C ASP A 15 4.92 6.90 -11.81
N LEU A 16 4.82 7.04 -10.49
CA LEU A 16 3.88 7.99 -9.86
C LEU A 16 4.36 9.44 -10.02
N PRO A 17 3.43 10.42 -10.03
CA PRO A 17 3.80 11.82 -9.92
C PRO A 17 4.66 12.08 -8.67
N GLU A 18 5.65 12.97 -8.79
CA GLU A 18 6.64 13.24 -7.72
C GLU A 18 5.97 13.56 -6.37
N GLN A 19 4.95 14.41 -6.39
CA GLN A 19 4.17 14.76 -5.20
C GLN A 19 3.52 13.53 -4.52
N VAL A 20 3.07 12.55 -5.31
CA VAL A 20 2.48 11.31 -4.77
C VAL A 20 3.58 10.40 -4.21
N GLN A 21 4.76 10.38 -4.81
CA GLN A 21 5.91 9.66 -4.26
C GLN A 21 6.30 10.19 -2.88
N GLU A 22 6.31 11.51 -2.69
CA GLU A 22 6.56 12.14 -1.39
C GLU A 22 5.51 11.75 -0.34
N GLN A 23 4.23 11.86 -0.68
CA GLN A 23 3.13 11.44 0.19
C GLN A 23 3.18 9.95 0.54
N ALA A 24 3.61 9.10 -0.39
CA ALA A 24 3.82 7.68 -0.12
C ALA A 24 4.99 7.44 0.83
N ARG A 25 6.07 8.23 0.77
CA ARG A 25 7.16 8.19 1.76
C ARG A 25 6.69 8.66 3.13
N GLU A 26 5.83 9.68 3.21
CA GLU A 26 5.19 10.13 4.45
C GLU A 26 4.29 9.05 5.06
N ALA A 27 3.39 8.47 4.27
CA ALA A 27 2.55 7.37 4.69
C ALA A 27 3.39 6.16 5.16
N TYR A 28 4.50 5.88 4.49
CA TYR A 28 5.43 4.83 4.93
C TYR A 28 6.09 5.15 6.28
N ARG A 29 6.54 6.40 6.50
CA ARG A 29 7.07 6.82 7.81
C ARG A 29 6.03 6.63 8.91
N GLN A 30 4.80 7.08 8.67
CA GLN A 30 3.69 6.88 9.60
C GLN A 30 3.42 5.40 9.88
N PHE A 31 3.44 4.57 8.83
CA PHE A 31 3.24 3.12 8.96
C PHE A 31 4.34 2.44 9.79
N LYS A 32 5.60 2.89 9.69
CA LYS A 32 6.69 2.36 10.53
C LYS A 32 6.51 2.68 12.00
N GLU A 33 5.98 3.86 12.30
CA GLU A 33 5.72 4.31 13.68
C GLU A 33 4.48 3.61 14.25
N ASP A 34 3.36 3.68 13.53
CA ASP A 34 2.09 3.08 13.92
C ASP A 34 1.30 2.60 12.69
N PRO A 35 1.30 1.28 12.40
CA PRO A 35 0.49 0.71 11.33
C PRO A 35 -1.02 0.94 11.48
N ASN A 36 -1.51 1.18 12.71
CA ASN A 36 -2.92 1.40 13.00
C ASN A 36 -3.30 2.89 12.92
N TYR A 37 -2.37 3.75 12.50
CA TYR A 37 -2.63 5.18 12.44
C TYR A 37 -3.85 5.49 11.55
N PRO A 38 -4.87 6.24 12.03
CA PRO A 38 -6.18 6.32 11.36
C PRO A 38 -6.15 6.81 9.91
N SER A 39 -5.20 7.67 9.55
CA SER A 39 -5.08 8.20 8.18
C SER A 39 -4.71 7.12 7.16
N LEU A 40 -3.94 6.10 7.58
CA LEU A 40 -3.51 4.99 6.74
C LEU A 40 -4.67 4.07 6.38
N LYS A 41 -5.74 4.03 7.20
CA LYS A 41 -6.86 3.08 7.01
C LYS A 41 -6.40 1.66 6.69
N PHE A 42 -5.33 1.21 7.36
CA PHE A 42 -4.71 -0.07 7.09
C PHE A 42 -5.68 -1.20 7.43
N LYS A 43 -6.05 -2.02 6.42
CA LYS A 43 -7.07 -3.05 6.59
C LYS A 43 -6.90 -4.21 5.62
N LYS A 44 -7.44 -5.38 6.00
CA LYS A 44 -7.57 -6.54 5.11
C LYS A 44 -8.60 -6.23 4.02
N VAL A 45 -8.29 -6.55 2.77
CA VAL A 45 -9.11 -6.22 1.58
C VAL A 45 -9.46 -7.42 0.72
N HIS A 46 -8.94 -8.60 1.05
CA HIS A 46 -9.27 -9.85 0.40
C HIS A 46 -9.95 -10.82 1.38
N PRO A 47 -10.96 -11.61 0.98
CA PRO A 47 -11.72 -12.46 1.89
C PRO A 47 -10.85 -13.53 2.57
N GLN A 48 -10.05 -14.26 1.79
CA GLN A 48 -9.30 -15.42 2.27
C GLN A 48 -7.84 -15.06 2.55
N LEU A 49 -7.08 -14.71 1.51
CA LEU A 49 -5.67 -14.32 1.58
C LEU A 49 -5.42 -13.10 2.49
N PRO A 50 -4.25 -13.03 3.17
CA PRO A 50 -3.87 -11.92 4.03
C PRO A 50 -3.40 -10.71 3.21
N ILE A 51 -4.24 -10.21 2.30
CA ILE A 51 -3.96 -9.02 1.49
C ILE A 51 -4.53 -7.80 2.20
N TYR A 52 -3.69 -6.78 2.35
CA TYR A 52 -3.97 -5.54 3.05
C TYR A 52 -3.76 -4.33 2.14
N SER A 53 -4.54 -3.29 2.40
CA SER A 53 -4.43 -1.99 1.74
C SER A 53 -4.09 -0.91 2.76
N ALA A 54 -3.22 0.02 2.36
CA ALA A 54 -2.94 1.25 3.08
C ALA A 54 -3.21 2.46 2.18
N ARG A 55 -3.73 3.53 2.80
CA ARG A 55 -3.98 4.82 2.18
C ARG A 55 -2.70 5.65 2.14
N VAL A 56 -2.36 6.11 0.94
CA VAL A 56 -1.31 7.12 0.73
C VAL A 56 -1.90 8.52 0.87
N ASN A 57 -2.96 8.79 0.09
CA ASN A 57 -3.73 10.03 0.14
C ASN A 57 -5.20 9.72 -0.22
N ARG A 58 -6.03 10.70 -0.56
CA ARG A 58 -7.43 10.43 -0.95
C ARG A 58 -7.52 9.48 -2.16
N ASP A 59 -6.66 9.69 -3.14
CA ASP A 59 -6.75 9.16 -4.51
C ASP A 59 -5.76 8.02 -4.81
N TYR A 60 -4.87 7.65 -3.87
CA TYR A 60 -3.85 6.62 -4.05
C TYR A 60 -3.79 5.62 -2.90
N ARG A 61 -3.50 4.36 -3.21
CA ARG A 61 -3.38 3.24 -2.25
C ARG A 61 -2.10 2.45 -2.51
N ALA A 62 -1.62 1.79 -1.47
CA ALA A 62 -0.62 0.73 -1.55
C ALA A 62 -1.25 -0.59 -1.10
N VAL A 63 -0.87 -1.70 -1.71
CA VAL A 63 -1.38 -3.04 -1.41
C VAL A 63 -0.23 -4.01 -1.22
N GLY A 64 -0.34 -4.82 -0.17
CA GLY A 64 0.67 -5.79 0.22
C GLY A 64 0.07 -7.02 0.85
N GLN A 65 0.83 -8.10 0.86
CA GLN A 65 0.50 -9.31 1.60
C GLN A 65 1.14 -9.23 2.98
N LEU A 66 0.37 -9.50 4.03
CA LEU A 66 0.89 -9.67 5.37
C LEU A 66 1.35 -11.13 5.54
N ASP A 67 2.63 -11.30 5.83
CA ASP A 67 3.25 -12.57 6.20
C ASP A 67 3.85 -12.41 7.59
N GLU A 68 3.27 -13.09 8.58
CA GLU A 68 3.57 -12.92 10.00
C GLU A 68 3.57 -11.44 10.45
N ASP A 69 4.75 -10.86 10.67
CA ASP A 69 4.97 -9.49 11.11
C ASP A 69 5.41 -8.54 9.99
N THR A 70 5.44 -9.03 8.75
CA THR A 70 6.03 -8.36 7.59
C THR A 70 4.99 -8.11 6.51
N VAL A 71 4.84 -6.86 6.08
CA VAL A 71 4.06 -6.55 4.89
C VAL A 71 4.97 -6.50 3.67
N ILE A 72 4.67 -7.35 2.69
CA ILE A 72 5.33 -7.39 1.39
C ILE A 72 4.47 -6.61 0.40
N TRP A 73 4.85 -5.37 0.13
CA TRP A 73 4.14 -4.49 -0.80
C TRP A 73 4.44 -4.86 -2.24
N PHE A 74 3.37 -5.17 -2.98
CA PHE A 74 3.46 -5.58 -4.38
C PHE A 74 2.78 -4.62 -5.34
N TRP A 75 1.95 -3.69 -4.84
CA TRP A 75 1.24 -2.73 -5.67
C TRP A 75 1.09 -1.35 -5.03
N ILE A 76 1.13 -0.29 -5.85
CA ILE A 76 0.79 1.09 -5.48
C ILE A 76 0.22 1.80 -6.70
N GLY A 77 -0.82 2.61 -6.54
CA GLY A 77 -1.47 3.27 -7.66
C GLY A 77 -2.74 4.03 -7.28
N SER A 78 -3.43 4.52 -8.31
CA SER A 78 -4.65 5.32 -8.18
C SER A 78 -5.80 4.52 -7.60
N HIS A 79 -6.82 5.19 -7.04
CA HIS A 79 -8.01 4.53 -6.53
C HIS A 79 -8.77 3.78 -7.63
N ALA A 80 -8.79 4.33 -8.85
CA ALA A 80 -9.43 3.69 -9.99
C ALA A 80 -8.73 2.38 -10.40
N ASP A 81 -7.40 2.34 -10.35
CA ASP A 81 -6.64 1.12 -10.65
C ASP A 81 -6.66 0.14 -9.48
N TYR A 82 -6.78 0.65 -8.24
CA TYR A 82 -6.99 -0.17 -7.06
C TYR A 82 -8.30 -0.96 -7.14
N ASP A 83 -9.40 -0.36 -7.59
CA ASP A 83 -10.67 -1.06 -7.73
C ASP A 83 -10.59 -2.18 -8.79
N LYS A 84 -9.88 -1.94 -9.90
CA LYS A 84 -9.61 -2.97 -10.91
C LYS A 84 -8.76 -4.11 -10.34
N LEU A 85 -7.72 -3.79 -9.57
CA LEU A 85 -6.87 -4.78 -8.92
C LEU A 85 -7.68 -5.68 -7.99
N LEU A 86 -8.55 -5.10 -7.15
CA LEU A 86 -9.36 -5.88 -6.21
C LEU A 86 -10.33 -6.83 -6.91
N ASN A 87 -10.86 -6.47 -8.07
CA ASN A 87 -11.74 -7.35 -8.84
C ASN A 87 -11.02 -8.56 -9.46
N GLN A 88 -9.68 -8.56 -9.46
CA GLN A 88 -8.85 -9.64 -10.00
C GLN A 88 -8.22 -10.51 -8.92
N LEU A 89 -8.37 -10.14 -7.65
CA LEU A 89 -7.84 -10.85 -6.48
C LEU A 89 -8.95 -11.68 -5.83
#